data_AF-A0A1V3WCQ2-F1
#
_entry.id   AF-A0A1V3WCQ2-F1
#
_cell.length_a   1.000
_cell.length_b   1.000
_cell.length_c   1.000
_cell.angle_alpha   90.00
_cell.angle_beta   90.00
_cell.angle_gamma   90.00
#
_symmetry.space_group_name_H-M   'P 1'
#
loop_
_entity.id
_entity.type
_entity.pdbx_description
1 polymer ?
#
loop_
_entity_poly.entity_id
_entity_poly.type
_entity_poly.pdbx_seq_one_letter_code
_entity_poly.pdbx_strand_id
1 'polypeptide(L)'
;MLDDCAKAALRYTDALIWTPAHLAVDVAAEVRSRFSEAEAIELTFDIMRNASNKIAVSLGADAPRVEQGTERYLIGTDGQTVFG
;
A
#
# COMPACT_ATOMS: atom_id res chain seq x y z
N MET A 1 6.15 -8.70 18.23
CA MET A 1 5.73 -7.33 18.56
C MET A 1 6.28 -6.41 17.48
N LEU A 2 5.46 -5.52 16.91
CA LEU A 2 5.93 -4.53 15.91
C LEU A 2 6.64 -3.36 16.63
N ASP A 3 7.66 -2.80 15.99
CA ASP A 3 8.28 -1.55 16.44
C ASP A 3 7.36 -0.34 16.16
N ASP A 4 7.75 0.83 16.66
CA ASP A 4 6.91 2.02 16.56
C ASP A 4 6.93 2.67 15.17
N CYS A 5 7.97 2.48 14.37
CA CYS A 5 7.99 2.93 12.98
C CYS A 5 7.00 2.12 12.14
N ALA A 6 7.00 0.80 12.30
CA ALA A 6 6.05 -0.10 11.65
C ALA A 6 4.60 0.22 12.06
N LYS A 7 4.33 0.49 13.35
CA LYS A 7 3.00 0.91 13.80
C LYS A 7 2.56 2.23 13.17
N ALA A 8 3.44 3.22 13.09
CA ALA A 8 3.11 4.51 12.47
C ALA A 8 2.80 4.35 10.97
N ALA A 9 3.61 3.56 10.25
CA ALA A 9 3.38 3.27 8.84
C ALA A 9 2.04 2.53 8.61
N LEU A 10 1.68 1.57 9.46
CA LEU A 10 0.41 0.86 9.37
C LEU A 10 -0.80 1.78 9.64
N ARG A 11 -0.74 2.65 10.65
CA ARG A 11 -1.83 3.64 10.89
C ARG A 11 -2.00 4.60 9.72
N TYR A 12 -0.88 5.05 9.15
CA TYR A 12 -0.89 5.89 7.96
C TYR A 12 -1.47 5.16 6.75
N THR A 13 -1.12 3.88 6.57
CA THR A 13 -1.68 3.00 5.54
C THR A 13 -3.19 2.87 5.66
N ASP A 14 -3.70 2.58 6.85
CA ASP A 14 -5.15 2.45 7.10
C ASP A 14 -5.89 3.75 6.75
N ALA A 15 -5.38 4.89 7.23
CA ALA A 15 -5.98 6.19 6.97
C ALA A 15 -5.99 6.55 5.49
N LEU A 16 -4.87 6.32 4.79
CA LEU A 16 -4.70 6.68 3.39
C LEU A 16 -5.48 5.76 2.45
N ILE A 17 -5.59 4.46 2.76
CA ILE A 17 -6.39 3.50 1.96
C ILE A 17 -7.88 3.80 2.07
N TRP A 18 -8.37 4.22 3.24
CA TRP A 18 -9.80 4.43 3.48
C TRP A 18 -10.29 5.81 3.05
N THR A 19 -9.56 6.87 3.42
CA THR A 19 -9.96 8.27 3.18
C THR A 19 -8.77 9.12 2.72
N PRO A 20 -8.25 8.90 1.50
CA PRO A 20 -7.03 9.56 1.04
C PRO A 20 -7.12 11.10 1.01
N ALA A 21 -8.32 11.65 0.79
CA ALA A 21 -8.57 13.09 0.82
C ALA A 21 -8.75 13.70 2.22
N HIS A 22 -8.85 12.86 3.27
CA HIS A 22 -9.13 13.29 4.65
C HIS A 22 -8.15 12.66 5.64
N LEU A 23 -6.88 12.62 5.27
CA LEU A 23 -5.82 12.13 6.14
C LEU A 23 -5.66 13.06 7.34
N ALA A 24 -5.73 12.47 8.55
CA ALA A 24 -5.56 13.22 9.79
C ALA A 24 -4.13 13.77 9.92
N VAL A 25 -4.02 15.02 10.36
CA VAL A 25 -2.75 15.78 10.39
C VAL A 25 -1.71 15.13 11.30
N ASP A 26 -2.16 14.58 12.43
CA ASP A 26 -1.34 13.88 13.42
C ASP A 26 -0.76 12.57 12.87
N VAL A 27 -1.56 11.79 12.14
CA VAL A 27 -1.11 10.55 11.48
C VAL A 27 -0.02 10.84 10.45
N ALA A 28 -0.19 11.89 9.64
CA ALA A 28 0.82 12.33 8.67
C ALA A 28 2.08 12.88 9.35
N ALA A 29 1.92 13.59 10.48
CA ALA A 29 3.04 14.12 11.25
C ALA A 29 3.86 13.02 11.92
N GLU A 30 3.22 11.95 12.42
CA GLU A 30 3.92 10.82 13.03
C GLU A 30 4.86 10.15 12.01
N VAL A 31 4.42 9.92 10.78
CA VAL A 31 5.28 9.40 9.70
C VAL A 31 6.45 10.34 9.42
N ARG A 32 6.19 11.65 9.21
CA ARG A 32 7.26 12.62 8.96
C ARG A 32 8.27 12.75 10.12
N SER A 33 7.88 12.39 11.35
CA SER A 33 8.77 12.43 12.51
C SER A 33 9.68 11.19 12.64
N ARG A 34 9.31 10.08 11.99
CA ARG A 34 9.97 8.77 12.15
C ARG A 34 10.76 8.34 10.91
N PHE A 35 10.38 8.84 9.75
CA PHE A 35 10.98 8.53 8.45
C PHE A 35 11.66 9.77 7.87
N SER A 36 12.69 9.56 7.06
CA SER A 36 13.20 10.63 6.20
C SER A 36 12.15 11.08 5.19
N GLU A 37 12.34 12.26 4.60
CA GLU A 37 11.44 12.78 3.57
C GLU A 37 11.29 11.81 2.39
N ALA A 38 12.40 11.26 1.91
CA ALA A 38 12.41 10.30 0.82
C ALA A 38 11.63 9.02 1.18
N GLU A 39 11.85 8.46 2.37
CA GLU A 39 11.12 7.28 2.84
C GLU A 39 9.63 7.54 3.01
N ALA A 40 9.23 8.72 3.50
CA ALA A 40 7.82 9.09 3.66
C ALA A 40 7.10 9.26 2.31
N ILE A 41 7.80 9.79 1.30
CA ILE A 41 7.30 9.91 -0.07
C ILE A 41 7.12 8.51 -0.68
N GLU A 42 8.15 7.67 -0.62
CA GLU A 42 8.10 6.29 -1.14
C GLU A 42 7.00 5.48 -0.44
N LEU A 43 6.90 5.55 0.89
CA LEU A 43 5.82 4.90 1.65
C LEU A 43 4.43 5.33 1.14
N THR A 44 4.25 6.62 0.88
CA THR A 44 2.98 7.14 0.35
C THR A 44 2.68 6.59 -1.05
N PHE A 45 3.68 6.54 -1.93
CA PHE A 45 3.52 5.97 -3.27
C PHE A 45 3.26 4.47 -3.27
N ASP A 46 3.94 3.71 -2.41
CA ASP A 46 3.71 2.28 -2.25
C ASP A 46 2.28 1.97 -1.79
N ILE A 47 1.77 2.73 -0.81
CA ILE A 47 0.38 2.59 -0.34
C ILE A 47 -0.61 2.93 -1.45
N MET A 48 -0.38 4.02 -2.19
CA MET A 48 -1.26 4.41 -3.30
C MET A 48 -1.22 3.43 -4.46
N ARG A 49 -0.05 2.86 -4.76
CA ARG A 49 0.08 1.76 -5.71
C ARG A 49 -0.72 0.55 -5.24
N ASN A 50 -0.61 0.17 -3.96
CA ASN A 50 -1.38 -0.96 -3.41
C ASN A 50 -2.90 -0.72 -3.45
N ALA A 51 -3.36 0.53 -3.34
CA ALA A 51 -4.78 0.87 -3.47
C ALA A 51 -5.36 0.51 -4.85
N SER A 52 -4.54 0.35 -5.89
CA SER A 52 -4.97 -0.13 -7.22
C SER A 52 -5.54 -1.55 -7.20
N ASN A 53 -5.25 -2.37 -6.19
CA ASN A 53 -5.87 -3.69 -6.01
C ASN A 53 -7.40 -3.61 -5.98
N LYS A 54 -7.97 -2.47 -5.55
CA LYS A 54 -9.41 -2.23 -5.58
C LYS A 54 -10.00 -2.30 -6.99
N ILE A 55 -9.22 -1.98 -8.03
CA ILE A 55 -9.63 -2.10 -9.42
C ILE A 55 -9.83 -3.58 -9.77
N ALA A 56 -8.83 -4.43 -9.47
CA ALA A 56 -8.91 -5.86 -9.71
C ALA A 56 -10.13 -6.48 -8.99
N VAL A 57 -10.34 -6.14 -7.72
CA VAL A 57 -11.51 -6.57 -6.94
C VAL A 57 -12.82 -6.10 -7.58
N SER A 58 -12.92 -4.82 -7.97
CA SER A 58 -14.14 -4.27 -8.57
C SER A 58 -14.51 -4.91 -9.91
N LEU A 59 -13.50 -5.42 -10.64
CA LEU A 59 -13.66 -6.10 -11.92
C LEU A 59 -13.81 -7.63 -11.76
N GLY A 60 -13.73 -8.15 -10.54
CA GLY A 60 -13.69 -9.60 -10.28
C GLY A 60 -12.46 -10.29 -10.87
N ALA A 61 -11.37 -9.55 -11.08
CA ALA A 61 -10.12 -10.02 -11.65
C ALA A 61 -9.09 -10.45 -10.59
N ASP A 62 -9.53 -10.61 -9.33
CA ASP A 62 -8.72 -11.00 -8.17
C ASP A 62 -8.80 -12.50 -7.84
N ALA A 63 -9.36 -13.32 -8.74
CA ALA A 63 -9.45 -14.75 -8.56
C ALA A 63 -8.04 -15.38 -8.38
N PRO A 64 -7.86 -16.26 -7.38
CA PRO A 64 -6.58 -16.92 -7.15
C PRO A 64 -6.22 -17.82 -8.33
N ARG A 65 -4.96 -17.76 -8.77
CA ARG A 65 -4.44 -18.59 -9.87
C ARG A 65 -3.73 -19.86 -9.39
N VAL A 66 -3.44 -19.94 -8.10
CA VAL A 66 -2.86 -21.10 -7.44
C VAL A 66 -3.83 -21.66 -6.41
N GLU A 67 -3.91 -22.99 -6.31
CA GLU A 67 -4.77 -23.65 -5.33
C GLU A 67 -4.20 -23.60 -3.90
N GLN A 68 -2.87 -23.49 -3.77
CA GLN A 68 -2.18 -23.44 -2.49
C GLN A 68 -1.01 -22.45 -2.54
N GLY A 69 -0.75 -21.78 -1.41
CA GLY A 69 0.34 -20.82 -1.25
C GLY A 69 0.00 -19.42 -1.75
N THR A 70 1.05 -18.67 -2.11
CA THR A 70 0.95 -17.29 -2.63
C THR A 70 1.64 -17.23 -3.99
N GLU A 71 0.96 -16.71 -5.01
CA GLU A 71 1.58 -16.39 -6.30
C GLU A 71 2.12 -14.96 -6.26
N ARG A 72 3.33 -14.75 -6.80
CA ARG A 72 3.87 -13.40 -6.94
C ARG A 72 3.36 -12.81 -8.25
N TYR A 73 3.02 -11.54 -8.22
CA TYR A 73 2.87 -10.76 -9.44
C TYR A 73 3.71 -9.50 -9.36
N LEU A 74 4.13 -9.03 -10.54
CA LEU A 74 4.81 -7.77 -10.72
C LEU A 74 3.97 -6.90 -11.66
N ILE A 75 4.08 -5.58 -11.51
CA ILE A 75 3.54 -4.64 -12.47
C ILE A 75 4.69 -4.27 -13.40
N GLY A 76 4.57 -4.63 -14.68
CA GLY A 76 5.52 -4.31 -15.72
C GLY A 76 5.61 -2.81 -15.96
N THR A 77 6.63 -2.38 -16.72
CA THR A 77 6.82 -0.95 -17.06
C THR A 77 5.71 -0.40 -17.95
N ASP A 78 4.94 -1.28 -18.59
CA ASP A 78 3.73 -0.99 -19.37
C ASP A 78 2.45 -0.98 -18.52
N GLY A 79 2.57 -1.17 -17.20
CA GLY A 79 1.45 -1.25 -16.27
C GLY A 79 0.71 -2.59 -16.28
N GLN A 80 1.16 -3.59 -17.06
CA GLN A 80 0.53 -4.91 -17.11
C GLN A 80 0.97 -5.79 -15.95
N THR A 81 0.05 -6.60 -15.43
CA THR A 81 0.34 -7.58 -14.39
C THR A 81 1.04 -8.81 -14.99
N VAL A 82 2.23 -9.12 -14.51
CA VAL A 82 3.01 -10.32 -14.89
C VAL A 82 3.05 -11.28 -13.70
N PHE A 83 2.55 -12.50 -13.91
CA PHE A 83 2.51 -13.56 -12.91
C PHE A 83 3.76 -14.47 -13.02
N GLY A 84 4.29 -14.94 -11.89
CA GLY A 84 5.43 -15.86 -11.86
C GLY A 84 5.89 -16.29 -10.47
#